data_AF-W1VNU2-F1
#
_entry.id   AF-W1VNU2-F1
#
_cell.length_a   1.000
_cell.length_b   1.000
_cell.length_c   1.000
_cell.angle_alpha   90.00
_cell.angle_beta   90.00
_cell.angle_gamma   90.00
#
_symmetry.space_group_name_H-M   'P 1'
#
loop_
_entity.id
_entity.type
_entity.pdbx_description
1 polymer ?
#
loop_
_entity_poly.entity_id
_entity_poly.type
_entity_poly.pdbx_seq_one_letter_code
_entity_poly.pdbx_strand_id
1 'polypeptide(L)'
;GRIVRRTGAEEEDATPVQAGVGLTKTMAPRILDYAKMASTTPPVEVLPLPHIATDVMDFYRNARDIMDGAAEPVITNDSVIRCLTVLEAVIESARTHEIVHPER
;
A
#
# COMPACT_ATOMS: atom_id res chain seq x y z
N GLY A 1 5.32 9.78 9.34
CA GLY A 1 4.93 8.38 9.61
C GLY A 1 6.15 7.46 9.57
N ARG A 2 5.97 6.15 9.62
CA ARG A 2 7.06 5.15 9.52
C ARG A 2 6.57 3.89 8.81
N ILE A 3 7.43 3.21 8.06
CA ILE A 3 7.12 1.92 7.43
C ILE A 3 7.53 0.82 8.41
N VAL A 4 6.66 -0.17 8.63
CA VAL A 4 6.97 -1.35 9.45
C VAL A 4 6.91 -2.57 8.56
N ARG A 5 8.03 -3.30 8.42
CA ARG A 5 8.14 -4.51 7.59
C ARG A 5 8.40 -5.71 8.49
N ARG A 6 7.67 -6.82 8.29
CA ARG A 6 7.94 -8.09 8.95
C ARG A 6 9.24 -8.68 8.38
N THR A 7 10.18 -9.01 9.26
CA THR A 7 11.49 -9.59 8.92
C THR A 7 11.62 -11.05 9.35
N GLY A 8 10.65 -11.55 10.12
CA GLY A 8 10.63 -12.94 10.58
C GLY A 8 10.27 -13.93 9.48
N ALA A 9 10.82 -15.14 9.59
CA ALA A 9 10.38 -16.27 8.79
C ALA A 9 8.88 -16.53 9.01
N GLU A 10 8.22 -17.07 7.99
CA GLU A 10 6.85 -17.52 8.12
C GLU A 10 6.80 -18.71 9.09
N GLU A 11 6.01 -18.57 10.14
CA GLU A 11 5.75 -19.67 11.07
C GLU A 11 4.62 -20.52 10.51
N GLU A 12 4.78 -21.86 10.50
CA GLU A 12 3.73 -22.80 10.05
C GLU A 12 2.44 -22.61 10.88
N ASP A 13 1.28 -23.12 10.45
CA ASP A 13 0.09 -23.07 11.31
C ASP A 13 0.21 -24.08 12.48
N ALA A 14 -0.36 -23.76 13.64
CA ALA A 14 -0.29 -24.63 14.80
C ALA A 14 -1.18 -25.88 14.58
N THR A 15 -0.58 -27.06 14.63
CA THR A 15 -1.33 -28.33 14.62
C THR A 15 -2.23 -28.39 15.85
N PRO A 16 -3.55 -28.58 15.71
CA PRO A 16 -4.45 -28.74 16.85
C PRO A 16 -4.03 -29.93 17.72
N VAL A 17 -4.07 -29.73 19.03
CA VAL A 17 -3.83 -30.76 20.05
C VAL A 17 -5.12 -31.06 20.79
N GLN A 18 -5.31 -32.31 21.20
CA GLN A 18 -6.47 -32.70 22.01
C GLN A 18 -6.24 -32.24 23.46
N ALA A 19 -7.02 -31.27 23.93
CA ALA A 19 -6.99 -30.82 25.32
C ALA A 19 -8.33 -31.10 25.99
N GLY A 20 -8.34 -32.01 26.97
CA GLY A 20 -9.56 -32.41 27.69
C GLY A 20 -10.67 -32.86 26.74
N VAL A 21 -11.73 -32.07 26.62
CA VAL A 21 -12.98 -32.43 25.92
C VAL A 21 -12.97 -32.06 24.42
N GLY A 22 -11.88 -31.52 23.86
CA GLY A 22 -11.86 -31.15 22.44
C GLY A 22 -10.48 -30.82 21.85
N LEU A 23 -10.46 -30.59 20.53
CA LEU A 23 -9.28 -30.08 19.81
C LEU A 23 -9.11 -28.59 20.09
N THR A 24 -7.89 -28.18 20.42
CA THR A 24 -7.51 -26.77 20.62
C THR A 24 -6.17 -26.47 19.95
N LYS A 25 -5.94 -25.22 19.56
CA LYS A 25 -4.64 -24.75 19.05
C LYS A 25 -3.94 -23.93 20.13
N THR A 26 -2.63 -24.13 20.30
CA THR A 26 -1.84 -23.36 21.27
C THR A 26 -1.46 -21.98 20.71
N MET A 27 -1.57 -20.96 21.55
CA MET A 27 -1.03 -19.62 21.31
C MET A 27 0.36 -19.43 21.93
N ALA A 28 0.90 -20.48 22.56
CA ALA A 28 2.24 -20.44 23.11
C ALA A 28 3.27 -20.37 21.96
N PRO A 29 4.30 -19.54 22.10
CA PRO A 29 5.41 -19.50 21.14
C PRO A 29 6.06 -20.89 20.95
N ARG A 30 6.39 -21.27 19.71
CA ARG A 30 6.84 -22.63 19.37
C ARG A 30 8.36 -22.85 19.48
N ILE A 31 9.09 -21.86 19.96
CA ILE A 31 10.55 -21.92 20.03
C ILE A 31 10.93 -22.71 21.29
N LEU A 32 11.49 -23.92 21.09
CA LEU A 32 11.94 -24.81 22.17
C LEU A 32 13.19 -24.28 22.91
N ASP A 33 13.95 -23.42 22.23
CA ASP A 33 15.16 -22.79 22.76
C ASP A 33 14.85 -21.34 23.19
N TYR A 34 14.43 -21.18 24.45
CA TYR A 34 14.12 -19.87 25.04
C TYR A 34 15.30 -18.89 24.97
N ALA A 35 16.55 -19.36 24.81
CA ALA A 35 17.70 -18.48 24.61
C ALA A 35 17.68 -17.78 23.24
N LYS A 36 17.08 -18.41 22.22
CA LYS A 36 16.81 -17.79 20.90
C LYS A 36 15.60 -16.85 20.94
N MET A 37 14.80 -16.88 22.01
CA MET A 37 13.73 -15.92 22.27
C MET A 37 14.19 -14.65 23.00
N ALA A 38 15.49 -14.48 23.25
CA ALA A 38 16.03 -13.29 23.93
C ALA A 38 15.77 -11.97 23.17
N SER A 39 15.27 -12.03 21.93
CA SER A 39 14.70 -10.85 21.28
C SER A 39 13.24 -10.66 21.70
N THR A 40 13.03 -9.87 22.75
CA THR A 40 11.73 -9.28 23.16
C THR A 40 11.12 -8.37 22.07
N THR A 41 11.82 -8.17 20.95
CA THR A 41 11.39 -7.34 19.83
C THR A 41 10.65 -8.21 18.81
N PRO A 42 9.38 -7.90 18.45
CA PRO A 42 8.71 -8.57 17.35
C PRO A 42 9.58 -8.52 16.09
N PRO A 43 9.53 -9.54 15.20
CA PRO A 43 10.42 -9.63 14.04
C PRO A 43 9.94 -8.67 12.95
N VAL A 44 10.09 -7.39 13.26
CA VAL A 44 9.72 -6.25 12.45
C VAL A 44 10.89 -5.28 12.43
N GLU A 45 11.13 -4.67 11.29
CA GLU A 45 12.02 -3.54 11.18
C GLU A 45 11.23 -2.29 10.84
N VAL A 46 11.72 -1.15 11.34
CA VAL A 46 11.16 0.17 11.04
C VAL A 46 12.02 0.82 9.98
N LEU A 47 11.44 1.08 8.81
CA LEU A 47 12.09 1.79 7.72
C LEU A 47 11.65 3.26 7.72
N PRO A 48 12.55 4.20 7.39
CA PRO A 48 12.16 5.59 7.20
C PRO A 48 11.16 5.68 6.05
N LEU A 49 10.16 6.56 6.18
CA LEU A 49 9.36 6.93 5.03
C LEU A 49 10.26 7.73 4.07
N PRO A 50 10.26 7.40 2.77
CA PRO A 50 10.96 8.22 1.80
C PRO A 50 10.36 9.63 1.81
N HIS A 51 11.23 10.63 1.92
CA HIS A 51 10.82 12.01 1.76
C HIS A 51 10.84 12.34 0.26
N ILE A 52 9.69 12.73 -0.27
CA ILE A 52 9.56 13.20 -1.65
C ILE A 52 9.45 14.72 -1.58
N ALA A 53 10.52 15.40 -1.98
CA ALA A 53 10.47 16.84 -2.19
C ALA A 53 9.58 17.13 -3.40
N THR A 54 8.53 17.93 -3.20
CA THR A 54 7.63 18.34 -4.27
C THR A 54 7.48 19.85 -4.22
N ASP A 55 7.48 20.51 -5.38
CA ASP A 55 7.24 21.93 -5.51
C ASP A 55 6.10 22.16 -6.50
N VAL A 56 5.11 22.94 -6.09
CA VAL A 56 3.96 23.31 -6.94
C VAL A 56 4.44 24.02 -8.21
N MET A 57 5.58 24.73 -8.13
CA MET A 57 6.17 25.42 -9.28
C MET A 57 6.71 24.47 -10.35
N ASP A 58 6.89 23.17 -10.07
CA ASP A 58 7.31 22.20 -11.08
C ASP A 58 6.33 22.12 -12.25
N PHE A 59 5.04 22.31 -12.00
CA PHE A 59 4.03 22.38 -13.06
C PHE A 59 4.31 23.56 -14.02
N TYR A 60 4.56 24.75 -13.47
CA TYR A 60 4.83 25.94 -14.28
C TYR A 60 6.19 25.90 -14.98
N ARG A 61 7.20 25.30 -14.33
CA ARG A 61 8.50 25.05 -14.97
C ARG A 61 8.34 24.15 -16.19
N ASN A 62 7.63 23.03 -16.05
CA ASN A 62 7.32 22.16 -17.18
C ASN A 62 6.51 22.89 -18.26
N ALA A 63 5.50 23.68 -17.89
CA ALA A 63 4.71 24.47 -18.86
C ALA A 63 5.58 25.43 -19.68
N ARG A 64 6.52 26.13 -19.04
CA ARG A 64 7.49 26.99 -19.73
C ARG A 64 8.39 26.18 -20.66
N ASP A 65 8.97 25.10 -20.16
CA ASP A 65 9.93 24.29 -20.93
C ASP A 65 9.27 23.62 -22.15
N ILE A 66 7.97 23.32 -22.11
CA ILE A 66 7.17 22.89 -23.27
C ILE A 66 7.04 24.01 -24.31
N MET A 67 6.76 25.24 -23.89
CA MET A 67 6.66 26.40 -24.80
C MET A 67 7.98 26.66 -25.52
N ASP A 68 9.11 26.39 -24.85
CA ASP A 68 10.46 26.49 -25.40
C ASP A 68 10.87 25.25 -26.22
N GLY A 69 10.04 24.21 -26.29
CA GLY A 69 10.32 22.96 -26.98
C GLY A 69 11.40 22.08 -26.32
N ALA A 70 11.71 22.34 -25.04
CA ALA A 70 12.77 21.67 -24.28
C ALA A 70 12.27 20.44 -23.48
N ALA A 71 10.94 20.27 -23.33
CA ALA A 71 10.35 19.17 -22.58
C ALA A 71 8.97 18.77 -23.13
N GLU A 72 8.56 17.54 -22.82
CA GLU A 72 7.20 17.06 -23.05
C GLU A 72 6.27 17.39 -21.86
N PRO A 73 4.95 17.48 -22.08
CA PRO A 73 3.98 17.65 -21.00
C PRO A 73 4.02 16.49 -20.00
N VAL A 74 4.32 16.80 -18.74
CA VAL A 74 4.23 15.82 -17.64
C VAL A 74 2.77 15.44 -17.39
N ILE A 75 1.87 16.42 -17.47
CA ILE A 75 0.41 16.20 -17.43
C ILE A 75 -0.10 16.26 -18.87
N THR A 76 -0.43 15.10 -19.44
CA THR A 76 -0.93 14.98 -20.81
C THR A 76 -2.44 15.18 -20.88
N ASN A 77 -2.97 15.59 -22.04
CA ASN A 77 -4.41 15.71 -22.25
C ASN A 77 -5.13 14.37 -22.03
N ASP A 78 -4.54 13.26 -22.48
CA ASP A 78 -5.05 11.92 -22.22
C ASP A 78 -5.20 11.62 -20.73
N SER A 79 -4.23 12.05 -19.90
CA SER A 79 -4.32 11.87 -18.44
C SER A 79 -5.47 12.68 -17.83
N VAL A 80 -5.71 13.89 -18.34
CA VAL A 80 -6.82 14.76 -17.91
C VAL A 80 -8.16 14.16 -18.31
N ILE A 81 -8.31 13.71 -19.56
CA ILE A 81 -9.54 13.07 -20.05
C ILE A 81 -9.86 11.84 -19.21
N ARG A 82 -8.88 10.96 -18.96
CA ARG A 82 -9.06 9.80 -18.10
C ARG A 82 -9.52 10.16 -16.69
N CYS A 83 -9.00 11.24 -16.11
CA CYS A 83 -9.44 11.73 -14.81
C CYS A 83 -10.91 12.19 -14.84
N LEU A 84 -11.29 12.95 -15.87
CA LEU A 84 -12.66 13.41 -16.06
C LEU A 84 -13.64 12.24 -16.26
N THR A 85 -13.28 11.22 -17.06
CA THR A 85 -14.11 10.02 -17.26
C THR A 85 -14.39 9.28 -15.96
N VAL A 86 -13.40 9.20 -15.06
CA VAL A 86 -13.61 8.61 -13.74
C VAL A 86 -14.56 9.46 -12.90
N LEU A 87 -14.43 10.79 -12.93
CA LEU A 87 -15.34 11.69 -12.21
C LEU A 87 -16.78 11.57 -12.71
N GLU A 88 -16.98 11.46 -14.02
CA GLU A 88 -18.30 11.23 -14.64
C GLU A 88 -18.90 9.88 -14.19
N ALA A 89 -18.11 8.81 -14.19
CA ALA A 89 -18.56 7.50 -13.71
C ALA A 89 -18.94 7.51 -12.22
N VAL A 90 -18.21 8.27 -11.38
CA VAL A 90 -18.56 8.46 -9.95
C VAL A 90 -19.90 9.17 -9.81
N ILE A 91 -20.15 10.23 -10.59
CA ILE A 91 -21.42 10.95 -10.57
C ILE A 91 -22.56 10.03 -11.01
N GLU A 92 -22.35 9.28 -12.09
CA GLU A 92 -23.36 8.37 -12.62
C GLU A 92 -23.69 7.24 -11.64
N SER A 93 -22.67 6.63 -11.03
CA SER A 93 -22.86 5.59 -10.02
C SER A 93 -23.65 6.10 -8.81
N ALA A 94 -23.35 7.32 -8.35
CA ALA A 94 -24.10 7.95 -7.25
C ALA A 94 -25.57 8.21 -7.61
N ARG A 95 -25.85 8.51 -8.89
CA ARG A 95 -27.20 8.77 -9.39
C ARG A 95 -28.01 7.49 -9.56
N THR A 96 -27.41 6.44 -10.12
CA THR A 96 -28.11 5.19 -10.48
C THR A 96 -28.08 4.13 -9.39
N HIS A 97 -27.18 4.26 -8.41
CA HIS A 97 -26.89 3.21 -7.42
C HIS A 97 -26.41 1.89 -8.06
N GLU A 98 -25.76 2.00 -9.22
CA GLU A 98 -25.22 0.86 -9.96
C GLU A 98 -23.69 0.97 -10.10
N ILE A 99 -23.04 -0.16 -10.39
CA ILE A 99 -21.61 -0.21 -10.69
C ILE A 99 -21.41 0.34 -12.11
N VAL A 100 -20.69 1.45 -12.22
CA VAL A 100 -20.30 2.05 -13.50
C VAL A 100 -18.82 1.79 -13.72
N HIS A 101 -18.48 1.16 -14.84
CA HIS A 101 -17.10 0.91 -15.23
C HIS A 101 -16.60 2.07 -16.10
N PRO A 102 -15.66 2.91 -15.61
CA PRO A 102 -14.96 3.86 -16.47
C PRO A 102 -13.96 3.05 -17.32
N GLU A 103 -14.41 2.61 -18.49
CA GLU A 103 -13.62 1.77 -19.39
C GLU A 103 -12.52 2.58 -20.11
N ARG A 104 -11.46 1.84 -20.50
CA ARG A 104 -10.08 2.27 -20.81
C ARG A 104 -9.89 3.27 -21.96
#